data_AF-A0A1B6CY72-F1
#
_entry.id   AF-A0A1B6CY72-F1
#
_cell.length_a   1.000
_cell.length_b   1.000
_cell.length_c   1.000
_cell.angle_alpha   90.00
_cell.angle_beta   90.00
_cell.angle_gamma   90.00
#
_symmetry.space_group_name_H-M   'P 1'
#
loop_
_entity.id
_entity.type
_entity.pdbx_description
1 polymer ?
#
loop_
_entity_poly.entity_id
_entity_poly.type
_entity_poly.pdbx_seq_one_letter_code
_entity_poly.pdbx_strand_id
1 'polypeptide(L)'
;FHFPMFVFSIICYLFNFRYALESLRDGKFSTRSDVWSYGVTLFEMFSLGKDPQLPSLVDHSTDQTMLLAALEDGERLPCPNQCPQQIYTELMFPCWKRESRLRPTFTHLISAISTILLLHI
;
A
#
# COMPACT_ATOMS: atom_id res chain seq x y z
N PHE A 1 8.14 28.11 2.36
CA PHE A 1 7.21 27.81 1.27
C PHE A 1 5.98 27.15 1.86
N HIS A 2 4.97 27.97 2.13
CA HIS A 2 3.73 27.60 2.83
C HIS A 2 2.71 27.19 1.75
N PHE A 3 2.52 25.89 1.55
CA PHE A 3 1.48 25.39 0.66
C PHE A 3 0.12 25.49 1.36
N PRO A 4 -0.93 25.98 0.67
CA PRO A 4 -2.19 26.37 1.30
C PRO A 4 -3.00 25.13 1.74
N MET A 5 -3.63 25.22 2.91
CA MET A 5 -4.39 24.15 3.57
C MET A 5 -5.52 23.52 2.72
N PHE A 6 -5.92 24.16 1.61
CA PHE A 6 -6.94 23.60 0.70
C PHE A 6 -6.43 22.45 -0.18
N VAL A 7 -5.13 22.38 -0.48
CA VAL A 7 -4.54 21.24 -1.22
C VAL A 7 -4.32 20.04 -0.28
N PHE A 8 -4.12 20.30 1.01
CA PHE A 8 -3.94 19.25 2.02
C PHE A 8 -5.22 18.44 2.27
N SER A 9 -6.41 19.05 2.19
CA SER A 9 -7.66 18.29 2.29
C SER A 9 -7.76 17.25 1.17
N ILE A 10 -7.62 17.63 -0.11
CA ILE A 10 -7.77 16.69 -1.24
C ILE A 10 -6.65 15.62 -1.26
N ILE A 11 -5.43 15.97 -0.85
CA ILE A 11 -4.31 15.01 -0.78
C ILE A 11 -4.43 14.08 0.44
N CYS A 12 -4.89 14.55 1.60
CA CYS A 12 -5.07 13.68 2.79
C CYS A 12 -6.12 12.59 2.59
N TYR A 13 -7.21 12.87 1.86
CA TYR A 13 -8.30 11.90 1.67
C TYR A 13 -7.93 10.71 0.76
N LEU A 14 -7.01 10.90 -0.19
CA LEU A 14 -6.48 9.82 -1.05
C LEU A 14 -5.28 9.09 -0.43
N PHE A 15 -4.63 9.67 0.58
CA PHE A 15 -3.42 9.12 1.18
C PHE A 15 -3.65 8.02 2.23
N ASN A 16 -4.88 7.85 2.74
CA ASN A 16 -5.14 6.92 3.84
C ASN A 16 -4.75 5.46 3.52
N PHE A 17 -4.98 5.02 2.28
CA PHE A 17 -4.55 3.69 1.82
C PHE A 17 -3.04 3.48 1.89
N ARG A 18 -2.27 4.55 1.74
CA ARG A 18 -0.80 4.51 1.78
C ARG A 18 -0.27 4.37 3.20
N TYR A 19 -1.06 4.69 4.22
CA TYR A 19 -0.63 4.53 5.60
C TYR A 19 -0.84 3.08 6.07
N ALA A 20 0.17 2.58 6.79
CA ALA A 20 0.06 1.30 7.47
C ALA A 20 -0.94 1.37 8.64
N LEU A 21 -1.46 0.22 9.09
CA LEU A 21 -2.43 0.17 10.19
C LEU A 21 -1.94 0.89 11.46
N GLU A 22 -0.68 0.69 11.85
CA GLU A 22 -0.09 1.35 13.02
C GLU A 22 0.05 2.87 12.84
N SER A 23 0.19 3.33 11.58
CA SER A 23 0.25 4.75 11.26
C SER A 23 -1.14 5.37 11.28
N LEU A 24 -2.14 4.67 10.74
CA LEU A 24 -3.55 5.10 10.77
C LEU A 24 -4.11 5.15 12.19
N ARG A 25 -3.78 4.15 13.02
CA ARG A 25 -4.32 4.01 14.37
C ARG A 25 -3.57 4.82 15.42
N ASP A 26 -2.24 4.71 15.40
CA ASP A 26 -1.38 5.19 16.49
C ASP A 26 -0.48 6.37 16.07
N GLY A 27 -0.53 6.81 14.80
CA GLY A 27 0.38 7.82 14.27
C GLY A 27 1.86 7.39 14.28
N LYS A 28 2.13 6.07 14.30
CA LYS A 28 3.50 5.53 14.36
C LYS A 28 4.06 5.37 12.95
N PHE A 29 5.23 5.97 12.72
CA PHE A 29 5.95 5.90 11.45
C PHE A 29 7.29 5.22 11.65
N SER A 30 7.68 4.38 10.70
CA SER A 30 8.93 3.63 10.71
C SER A 30 9.30 3.19 9.28
N THR A 31 10.52 2.68 9.10
CA THR A 31 10.90 2.04 7.83
C THR A 31 9.94 0.92 7.41
N ARG A 32 9.26 0.25 8.37
CA ARG A 32 8.28 -0.80 8.06
C ARG A 32 6.93 -0.23 7.63
N SER A 33 6.55 0.96 8.07
CA SER A 33 5.37 1.65 7.50
C SER A 33 5.69 2.15 6.09
N ASP A 34 6.92 2.57 5.81
CA ASP A 34 7.33 2.96 4.45
C ASP A 34 7.26 1.78 3.47
N VAL A 35 7.56 0.56 3.94
CA VAL A 35 7.38 -0.67 3.15
C VAL A 35 5.91 -0.89 2.78
N TRP A 36 4.96 -0.58 3.67
CA TRP A 36 3.53 -0.63 3.34
C TRP A 36 3.19 0.35 2.21
N SER A 37 3.60 1.61 2.37
CA SER A 37 3.41 2.66 1.36
C SER A 37 3.99 2.25 0.00
N TYR A 38 5.17 1.63 0.02
CA TYR A 38 5.81 1.10 -1.20
C TYR A 38 4.98 0.03 -1.90
N GLY A 39 4.36 -0.90 -1.14
CA GLY A 39 3.42 -1.87 -1.71
C GLY A 39 2.24 -1.20 -2.42
N VAL A 40 1.69 -0.12 -1.84
CA VAL A 40 0.61 0.67 -2.47
C VAL A 40 1.11 1.39 -3.72
N THR A 41 2.32 1.95 -3.71
CA THR A 41 2.94 2.54 -4.90
C THR A 41 3.11 1.51 -6.02
N LEU A 42 3.51 0.28 -5.70
CA LEU A 42 3.56 -0.80 -6.68
C LEU A 42 2.16 -1.10 -7.23
N PHE A 43 1.14 -1.22 -6.38
CA PHE A 43 -0.24 -1.41 -6.83
C PHE A 43 -0.65 -0.34 -7.85
N GLU A 44 -0.39 0.94 -7.56
CA GLU A 44 -0.73 2.06 -8.44
C GLU A 44 0.03 2.04 -9.75
N MET A 45 1.30 1.66 -9.72
CA MET A 45 2.11 1.50 -10.93
C MET A 45 1.51 0.44 -11.86
N PHE A 46 1.11 -0.72 -11.32
CA PHE A 46 0.54 -1.82 -12.11
C PHE A 46 -0.95 -1.68 -12.40
N SER A 47 -1.66 -0.81 -11.68
CA SER A 47 -3.05 -0.46 -11.95
C SER A 47 -3.19 0.69 -12.97
N LEU A 48 -2.07 1.25 -13.43
CA LEU A 48 -1.98 2.44 -14.29
C LEU A 48 -2.59 3.70 -13.64
N GLY A 49 -2.33 3.88 -12.35
CA GLY A 49 -2.76 5.04 -11.57
C GLY A 49 -4.22 4.98 -11.12
N LYS A 50 -4.85 3.80 -11.11
CA LYS A 50 -6.17 3.65 -10.49
C LYS A 50 -6.05 3.80 -8.99
N ASP A 51 -7.04 4.48 -8.40
CA ASP A 51 -7.12 4.65 -6.96
C ASP A 51 -7.20 3.28 -6.25
N PRO A 52 -6.46 3.11 -5.14
CA PRO A 52 -6.55 1.91 -4.32
C PRO A 52 -7.93 1.81 -3.67
N GLN A 53 -8.61 0.68 -3.86
CA GLN A 53 -9.94 0.41 -3.31
C GLN A 53 -10.00 -1.00 -2.71
N LEU A 54 -10.54 -1.10 -1.49
CA LEU A 54 -10.91 -2.39 -0.92
C LEU A 54 -12.29 -2.81 -1.44
N PRO A 55 -12.51 -4.11 -1.69
CA PRO A 55 -13.80 -4.63 -2.13
C PRO A 55 -14.97 -4.25 -1.20
N SER A 56 -14.74 -4.18 0.12
CA SER A 56 -15.77 -3.78 1.09
C SER A 56 -16.07 -2.27 1.13
N LEU A 57 -15.22 -1.41 0.55
CA LEU A 57 -15.26 0.05 0.71
C LEU A 57 -15.49 0.82 -0.59
N VAL A 58 -16.07 0.18 -1.62
CA VAL A 58 -16.26 0.77 -2.97
C VAL A 58 -16.96 2.15 -2.92
N ASP A 59 -17.86 2.36 -1.96
CA ASP A 59 -18.61 3.63 -1.77
C ASP A 59 -18.18 4.45 -0.53
N HIS A 60 -17.24 3.93 0.28
CA HIS A 60 -16.82 4.51 1.57
C HIS A 60 -15.30 4.68 1.69
N SER A 61 -14.60 4.78 0.55
CA SER A 61 -13.13 4.83 0.46
C SER A 61 -12.46 5.98 1.25
N THR A 62 -13.25 6.95 1.72
CA THR A 62 -12.78 8.14 2.45
C THR A 62 -12.84 8.04 3.97
N ASP A 63 -13.51 7.04 4.56
CA ASP A 63 -13.59 6.90 6.02
C ASP A 63 -12.41 6.09 6.56
N GLN A 64 -11.50 6.78 7.27
CA GLN A 64 -10.33 6.18 7.91
C GLN A 64 -10.71 5.05 8.88
N THR A 65 -11.83 5.16 9.58
CA THR A 65 -12.26 4.17 10.57
C THR A 65 -12.67 2.87 9.90
N MET A 66 -13.44 2.98 8.80
CA MET A 66 -13.85 1.84 7.99
C MET A 66 -12.66 1.19 7.28
N LEU A 67 -11.74 2.00 6.77
CA LEU A 67 -10.48 1.50 6.21
C LEU A 67 -9.67 0.73 7.25
N LEU A 68 -9.48 1.29 8.44
CA LEU A 68 -8.75 0.61 9.51
C LEU A 68 -9.42 -0.72 9.88
N ALA A 69 -10.74 -0.73 10.05
CA ALA A 69 -11.50 -1.93 10.38
C ALA A 69 -11.34 -3.03 9.32
N ALA A 70 -11.48 -2.68 8.04
CA ALA A 70 -11.30 -3.62 6.92
C ALA A 70 -9.86 -4.17 6.85
N LEU A 71 -8.86 -3.31 7.04
CA LEU A 71 -7.45 -3.74 7.10
C LEU A 71 -7.18 -4.63 8.32
N GLU A 72 -7.84 -4.38 9.46
CA GLU A 72 -7.75 -5.20 10.67
C GLU A 72 -8.45 -6.56 10.51
N ASP A 73 -9.49 -6.66 9.69
CA ASP A 73 -10.13 -7.93 9.31
C ASP A 73 -9.26 -8.76 8.35
N GLY A 74 -8.22 -8.14 7.79
CA GLY A 74 -7.25 -8.80 6.92
C GLY A 74 -7.50 -8.54 5.43
N GLU A 75 -8.46 -7.68 5.10
CA GLU A 75 -8.75 -7.31 3.73
C GLU A 75 -7.57 -6.52 3.12
N ARG A 76 -7.25 -6.75 1.85
CA ARG A 76 -6.11 -6.13 1.15
C ARG A 76 -6.50 -5.74 -0.25
N LEU A 77 -5.71 -4.85 -0.85
CA LEU A 77 -5.87 -4.48 -2.25
C LEU A 77 -5.76 -5.72 -3.14
N PRO A 78 -6.70 -5.92 -4.08
CA PRO A 78 -6.65 -7.06 -4.99
C PRO A 78 -5.46 -6.95 -5.96
N CYS A 79 -5.11 -8.06 -6.60
CA CYS A 79 -4.11 -8.03 -7.68
C CYS A 79 -4.64 -7.19 -8.87
N PRO A 80 -3.90 -6.18 -9.38
CA PRO A 80 -4.32 -5.44 -10.56
C PRO A 80 -4.40 -6.33 -11.81
N ASN A 81 -5.37 -6.08 -12.70
CA ASN A 81 -5.67 -6.93 -13.86
C ASN A 81 -4.48 -7.22 -14.81
N GLN A 82 -3.49 -6.33 -14.87
CA GLN A 82 -2.31 -6.45 -15.74
C GLN A 82 -1.02 -6.71 -14.95
N CYS A 83 -1.13 -6.96 -13.64
CA CYS A 83 0.02 -7.27 -12.81
C CYS A 83 0.39 -8.76 -12.95
N PRO A 84 1.64 -9.09 -13.28
CA PRO A 84 2.13 -10.45 -13.18
C PRO A 84 1.93 -10.99 -11.75
N GLN A 85 1.34 -12.18 -11.63
CA GLN A 85 0.99 -12.75 -10.32
C GLN A 85 2.19 -12.82 -9.37
N GLN A 86 3.38 -13.13 -9.90
CA GLN A 86 4.62 -13.19 -9.13
C GLN A 86 4.96 -11.86 -8.46
N ILE A 87 4.77 -10.73 -9.16
CA ILE A 87 5.01 -9.39 -8.60
C ILE A 87 4.04 -9.13 -7.46
N TYR A 88 2.76 -9.46 -7.63
CA TYR A 88 1.79 -9.31 -6.57
C TYR A 88 2.13 -10.17 -5.35
N THR A 89 2.45 -11.45 -5.53
CA THR A 89 2.68 -12.38 -4.42
C THR A 89 4.02 -12.19 -3.72
N GLU A 90 5.08 -11.83 -4.44
CA GLU A 90 6.45 -11.73 -3.90
C GLU A 90 6.83 -10.31 -3.49
N LEU A 91 6.24 -9.27 -4.10
CA LEU A 91 6.60 -7.87 -3.84
C LEU A 91 5.48 -7.10 -3.15
N MET A 92 4.24 -7.14 -3.65
CA MET A 92 3.17 -6.28 -3.13
C MET A 92 2.54 -6.83 -1.85
N PHE A 93 1.95 -8.02 -1.91
CA PHE A 93 1.18 -8.60 -0.81
C PHE A 93 1.97 -8.77 0.50
N PRO A 94 3.27 -9.13 0.49
CA PRO A 94 4.09 -9.19 1.71
C PRO A 94 4.29 -7.82 2.38
N CYS A 95 4.22 -6.71 1.63
CA CYS A 95 4.31 -5.37 2.21
C CYS A 95 3.12 -5.04 3.11
N TRP A 96 1.97 -5.69 2.91
CA TRP A 96 0.75 -5.40 3.65
C TRP A 96 0.49 -6.37 4.82
N LYS A 97 1.52 -7.01 5.37
CA LYS A 97 1.35 -7.80 6.60
C LYS A 97 0.90 -6.92 7.77
N ARG A 98 -0.04 -7.43 8.55
CA ARG A 98 -0.60 -6.74 9.74
C ARG A 98 0.51 -6.36 10.71
N GLU A 99 1.34 -7.34 11.09
CA GLU A 99 2.51 -7.11 11.93
C GLU A 99 3.65 -6.50 11.11
N SER A 100 4.08 -5.30 11.49
CA SER A 100 5.14 -4.55 10.79
C SER A 100 6.46 -5.31 10.67
N ARG A 101 6.79 -6.15 11.66
CA ARG A 101 8.00 -6.99 11.67
C ARG A 101 7.98 -8.13 10.64
N LEU A 102 6.80 -8.56 10.19
CA LEU A 102 6.64 -9.62 9.20
C LEU A 102 6.72 -9.09 7.75
N ARG A 103 6.74 -7.76 7.58
CA ARG A 103 6.94 -7.14 6.28
C ARG A 103 8.40 -7.36 5.83
N PRO A 104 8.68 -7.44 4.52
CA PRO A 104 10.04 -7.54 4.01
C PRO A 104 10.84 -6.26 4.30
N THR A 105 12.17 -6.35 4.21
CA THR A 105 13.02 -5.16 4.20
C THR A 105 13.16 -4.63 2.77
N PHE A 106 13.53 -3.36 2.60
CA PHE A 106 13.85 -2.84 1.27
C PHE A 106 14.97 -3.63 0.59
N THR A 107 15.97 -4.10 1.33
CA THR A 107 17.02 -4.98 0.79
C THR A 107 16.45 -6.26 0.19
N HIS A 108 15.48 -6.89 0.87
CA HIS A 108 14.80 -8.07 0.35
C HIS A 108 13.99 -7.73 -0.91
N LEU A 109 13.23 -6.63 -0.89
CA LEU A 109 12.43 -6.19 -2.03
C LEU A 109 13.29 -5.90 -3.26
N ILE A 110 14.42 -5.21 -3.10
CA ILE A 110 15.37 -4.93 -4.18
C ILE A 110 15.91 -6.24 -4.76
N SER A 111 16.32 -7.20 -3.91
CA SER A 111 16.81 -8.50 -4.36
C SER A 111 15.75 -9.28 -5.15
N ALA A 112 14.50 -9.26 -4.69
CA ALA A 112 13.39 -9.91 -5.38
C ALA A 112 13.10 -9.25 -6.74
N ILE A 113 13.07 -7.91 -6.80
CA ILE A 113 12.94 -7.16 -8.06
C ILE A 113 14.07 -7.50 -9.03
N SER A 114 15.32 -7.49 -8.57
CA SER A 114 16.47 -7.85 -9.41
C SER A 114 16.34 -9.28 -9.95
N THR A 115 15.89 -10.23 -9.12
CA THR A 115 15.68 -11.62 -9.55
C THR A 115 14.61 -11.72 -10.62
N ILE A 116 13.46 -11.06 -10.42
CA ILE A 116 12.36 -11.05 -11.38
C ILE A 116 12.81 -10.42 -12.72
N LEU A 117 13.52 -9.28 -12.67
CA LEU A 117 14.00 -8.61 -13.87
C LEU A 117 14.99 -9.46 -14.66
N LEU A 118 15.89 -10.19 -13.98
CA LEU A 118 16.86 -11.07 -14.61
C LEU A 118 16.22 -12.32 -15.24
N LEU A 119 15.01 -12.71 -14.82
CA LEU A 119 14.25 -13.82 -15.43
C LEU A 119 13.49 -13.40 -16.70
N HIS A 120 13.38 -12.09 -16.97
CA HIS A 120 12.64 -11.52 -18.10
C HIS A 120 13.52 -10.82 -19.15
N ILE A 121 14.85 -10.91 -19.01
CA ILE A 121 15.87 -10.47 -19.99
C ILE A 121 16.55 -11.72 -20.55
#